data_AF-A0A7J9NDZ4-F1
#
_entry.id   AF-A0A7J9NDZ4-F1
#
_cell.length_a   1.000
_cell.length_b   1.000
_cell.length_c   1.000
_cell.angle_alpha   90.00
_cell.angle_beta   90.00
_cell.angle_gamma   90.00
#
_symmetry.space_group_name_H-M   'P 1'
#
loop_
_entity.id
_entity.type
_entity.pdbx_description
1 polymer ?
#
loop_
_entity_poly.entity_id
_entity_poly.type
_entity_poly.pdbx_seq_one_letter_code
_entity_poly.pdbx_strand_id
1 'polypeptide(L)'
;DLHSIKTVEPSFARTATLTIDDSIEKPQYSVCNLPLGYDGMSDTVNKVFVISFFCCMTLVRLKLEFGHSFGVSVPHTVCLPNLKFLHLRHIEFSDNESVQRLFSGYHVLEELLLRHCSQKTPGNFMVCSLTLKRLILTSFTDCEELMINAPSLVYFEYSDFVVTHYSLLNLYSLVEARIDVGLFTVAFFYQTC
;
A
#
# COMPACT_ATOMS: atom_id res chain seq x y z
N ASP A 1 28.55 10.04 -7.08
CA ASP A 1 27.27 10.48 -6.49
C ASP A 1 26.42 9.29 -6.08
N LEU A 2 26.20 9.19 -4.77
CA LEU A 2 25.32 8.21 -4.13
C LEU A 2 23.87 8.69 -4.26
N HIS A 3 23.02 7.96 -4.98
CA HIS A 3 21.57 7.99 -4.75
C HIS A 3 21.10 6.59 -4.37
N SER A 4 20.53 6.52 -3.16
CA SER A 4 20.68 5.42 -2.22
C SER A 4 19.62 4.32 -2.36
N ILE A 5 20.06 3.09 -2.64
CA ILE A 5 19.32 1.90 -2.21
C ILE A 5 19.64 1.69 -0.72
N LYS A 6 18.71 2.02 0.18
CA LYS A 6 18.81 1.64 1.60
C LYS A 6 18.09 0.32 1.81
N THR A 7 18.66 -0.78 1.36
CA THR A 7 18.17 -2.12 1.68
C THR A 7 18.63 -2.50 3.08
N VAL A 8 17.69 -2.61 4.02
CA VAL A 8 17.92 -3.26 5.30
C VAL A 8 17.44 -4.71 5.15
N GLU A 9 18.28 -5.69 5.47
CA GLU A 9 17.84 -7.09 5.46
C GLU A 9 16.63 -7.28 6.37
N PRO A 10 15.56 -7.95 5.91
CA PRO A 10 14.32 -8.08 6.66
C PRO A 10 14.49 -8.82 7.99
N SER A 11 15.44 -9.76 8.09
CA SER A 11 15.47 -10.80 9.12
C SER A 11 15.62 -10.29 10.58
N PHE A 12 16.17 -9.09 10.79
CA PHE A 12 16.33 -8.49 12.14
C PHE A 12 15.88 -7.02 12.24
N ALA A 13 15.29 -6.47 11.18
CA ALA A 13 14.99 -5.05 11.11
C ALA A 13 13.68 -4.68 11.80
N ARG A 14 13.74 -3.73 12.75
CA ARG A 14 12.53 -3.07 13.29
C ARG A 14 11.85 -2.14 12.27
N THR A 15 12.59 -1.67 11.28
CA THR A 15 12.09 -0.77 10.25
C THR A 15 12.68 -1.18 8.92
N ALA A 16 11.82 -1.36 7.92
CA ALA A 16 12.20 -1.58 6.54
C ALA A 16 11.63 -0.45 5.69
N THR A 17 12.48 0.07 4.82
CA THR A 17 12.07 1.02 3.79
C THR A 17 12.67 0.56 2.48
N LEU A 18 11.82 0.28 1.51
CA LEU A 18 12.23 0.03 0.14
C LEU A 18 11.75 1.20 -0.69
N THR A 19 12.69 1.90 -1.30
CA THR A 19 12.42 2.92 -2.30
C THR A 19 13.08 2.48 -3.59
N ILE A 20 12.29 2.24 -4.64
CA ILE A 20 12.80 1.94 -5.98
C ILE A 20 12.48 3.15 -6.86
N ASP A 21 13.53 3.82 -7.32
CA ASP A 21 13.43 4.92 -8.27
C ASP A 21 13.97 4.44 -9.62
N ASP A 22 13.09 4.43 -10.62
CA ASP A 22 13.42 3.99 -11.98
C ASP A 22 14.20 5.04 -12.77
N SER A 23 14.61 6.15 -12.15
CA SER A 23 15.57 7.09 -12.72
C SER A 23 16.99 6.52 -12.87
N ILE A 24 17.22 5.24 -12.59
CA ILE A 24 18.52 4.57 -12.69
C ILE A 24 18.48 3.51 -13.81
N GLU A 25 19.07 3.83 -14.95
CA GLU A 25 19.51 2.82 -15.92
C GLU A 25 20.48 1.84 -15.21
N LYS A 26 19.99 0.64 -14.90
CA LYS A 26 20.66 -0.50 -14.24
C LYS A 26 20.69 -0.45 -12.70
N PRO A 27 19.78 -1.19 -12.04
CA PRO A 27 20.02 -1.61 -10.67
C PRO A 27 21.21 -2.58 -10.62
N GLN A 28 22.35 -2.13 -10.08
CA GLN A 28 23.42 -3.05 -9.67
C GLN A 28 23.02 -3.71 -8.35
N TYR A 29 22.39 -4.88 -8.45
CA TYR A 29 22.10 -5.72 -7.30
C TYR A 29 23.36 -6.46 -6.84
N SER A 30 23.67 -6.39 -5.55
CA SER A 30 24.42 -7.42 -4.84
C SER A 30 23.50 -8.06 -3.80
N VAL A 31 22.86 -9.17 -4.15
CA VAL A 31 22.19 -10.06 -3.20
C VAL A 31 22.71 -11.47 -3.44
N CYS A 32 23.07 -12.14 -2.34
CA CYS A 32 23.70 -13.44 -2.30
C CYS A 32 22.92 -14.50 -3.11
N ASN A 33 23.63 -15.13 -4.05
CA ASN A 33 23.34 -16.43 -4.66
C ASN A 33 21.92 -16.68 -5.16
N LEU A 34 21.57 -16.21 -6.38
CA LEU A 34 20.75 -16.96 -7.34
C LEU A 34 21.05 -16.42 -8.77
N PRO A 35 21.03 -17.28 -9.82
CA PRO A 35 21.62 -16.97 -11.12
C PRO A 35 20.78 -15.97 -11.93
N LEU A 36 21.46 -14.94 -12.46
CA LEU A 36 20.89 -13.79 -13.16
C LEU A 36 20.77 -14.03 -14.68
N GLY A 37 19.62 -13.67 -15.26
CA GLY A 37 19.43 -13.57 -16.71
C GLY A 37 18.16 -12.82 -17.11
N TYR A 38 18.35 -11.65 -17.75
CA TYR A 38 17.47 -10.85 -18.63
C TYR A 38 16.08 -10.36 -18.14
N ASP A 39 15.90 -9.03 -18.23
CA ASP A 39 14.74 -8.11 -18.39
C ASP A 39 13.30 -8.46 -17.90
N GLY A 40 12.93 -9.73 -17.71
CA GLY A 40 11.74 -10.14 -16.92
C GLY A 40 12.10 -10.60 -15.49
N MET A 41 13.39 -10.82 -15.24
CA MET A 41 13.90 -11.29 -13.95
C MET A 41 13.96 -10.17 -12.90
N SER A 42 14.14 -8.90 -13.30
CA SER A 42 14.21 -7.77 -12.35
C SER A 42 12.85 -7.54 -11.67
N ASP A 43 11.76 -7.53 -12.42
CA ASP A 43 10.40 -7.49 -11.87
C ASP A 43 10.12 -8.67 -10.96
N THR A 44 10.54 -9.87 -11.37
CA THR A 44 10.32 -11.09 -10.58
C THR A 44 11.13 -11.07 -9.28
N VAL A 45 12.39 -10.63 -9.33
CA VAL A 45 13.26 -10.48 -8.15
C VAL A 45 12.74 -9.38 -7.23
N ASN A 46 12.29 -8.24 -7.78
CA ASN A 46 11.68 -7.17 -7.01
C ASN A 46 10.38 -7.65 -6.33
N LYS A 47 9.54 -8.41 -7.04
CA LYS A 47 8.32 -9.02 -6.47
C LYS A 47 8.63 -10.02 -5.37
N VAL A 48 9.58 -10.93 -5.58
CA VAL A 48 10.02 -11.90 -4.56
C VAL A 48 10.63 -11.21 -3.34
N PHE A 49 11.40 -10.15 -3.57
CA PHE A 49 11.99 -9.35 -2.49
C PHE A 49 10.91 -8.61 -1.68
N VAL A 50 9.92 -8.02 -2.34
CA VAL A 50 8.78 -7.37 -1.68
C VAL A 50 7.97 -8.36 -0.84
N ILE A 51 7.76 -9.59 -1.34
CA ILE A 51 7.05 -10.65 -0.61
C ILE A 51 7.72 -10.97 0.74
N SER A 52 9.06 -10.94 0.81
CA SER A 52 9.79 -11.26 2.04
C SER A 52 9.49 -10.31 3.19
N PHE A 53 9.11 -9.06 2.91
CA PHE A 53 8.74 -8.09 3.95
C PHE A 53 7.40 -8.38 4.60
N PHE A 54 6.54 -9.22 4.00
CA PHE A 54 5.23 -9.59 4.55
C PHE A 54 5.29 -10.76 5.55
N CYS A 55 6.47 -11.34 5.77
CA CYS A 55 6.67 -12.44 6.73
C CYS A 55 7.69 -12.13 7.85
N CYS A 56 8.10 -10.87 8.02
CA CYS A 56 9.07 -10.48 9.02
C CYS A 56 8.48 -10.28 10.44
N MET A 57 8.88 -11.16 11.36
CA MET A 57 8.42 -11.15 12.75
C MET A 57 8.88 -9.93 13.57
N THR A 58 9.98 -9.28 13.19
CA THR A 58 10.56 -8.17 13.97
C THR A 58 10.13 -6.79 13.48
N LEU A 59 9.44 -6.74 12.34
CA LEU A 59 9.16 -5.50 11.63
C LEU A 59 8.06 -4.68 12.33
N VAL A 60 8.38 -3.43 12.67
CA VAL A 60 7.46 -2.47 13.30
C VAL A 60 6.95 -1.43 12.31
N ARG A 61 7.79 -1.05 11.34
CA ARG A 61 7.45 -0.10 10.29
C ARG A 61 7.86 -0.65 8.93
N LEU A 62 6.91 -0.69 8.01
CA LEU A 62 7.12 -1.05 6.61
C LEU A 62 6.75 0.16 5.75
N LYS A 63 7.71 0.60 4.94
CA LYS A 63 7.51 1.66 3.96
C LYS A 63 7.96 1.17 2.59
N LEU A 64 7.02 1.10 1.64
CA LEU A 64 7.30 0.74 0.25
C LEU A 64 6.91 1.92 -0.64
N GLU A 65 7.87 2.47 -1.37
CA GLU A 65 7.64 3.58 -2.29
C GLU A 65 8.31 3.31 -3.63
N PHE A 66 7.57 3.48 -4.72
CA PHE A 66 8.07 3.28 -6.08
C PHE A 66 7.93 4.57 -6.88
N GLY A 67 8.77 4.78 -7.89
CA GLY A 67 8.68 5.93 -8.80
C GLY A 67 7.45 5.88 -9.74
N HIS A 68 6.89 4.69 -9.95
CA HIS A 68 5.76 4.41 -10.82
C HIS A 68 4.94 3.23 -10.24
N SER A 69 3.78 2.94 -10.84
CA SER A 69 2.90 1.86 -10.39
C SER A 69 3.62 0.51 -10.37
N PHE A 70 3.82 -0.07 -9.18
CA PHE A 70 4.48 -1.35 -9.01
C PHE A 70 3.48 -2.44 -8.57
N GLY A 71 3.35 -3.47 -9.38
CA GLY A 71 2.45 -4.60 -9.12
C GLY A 71 2.94 -5.45 -7.94
N VAL A 72 2.20 -5.43 -6.83
CA VAL A 72 2.50 -6.24 -5.64
C VAL A 72 1.46 -7.32 -5.46
N SER A 73 1.96 -8.55 -5.28
CA SER A 73 1.14 -9.66 -4.83
C SER A 73 1.34 -9.87 -3.34
N VAL A 74 0.30 -9.60 -2.56
CA VAL A 74 0.31 -9.84 -1.11
C VAL A 74 0.10 -11.33 -0.88
N PRO A 75 1.02 -12.03 -0.18
CA PRO A 75 0.89 -13.44 0.10
C PRO A 75 -0.44 -13.78 0.81
N HIS A 76 -0.94 -14.99 0.60
CA HIS A 76 -2.13 -15.47 1.32
C HIS A 76 -1.94 -15.49 2.84
N THR A 77 -0.72 -15.76 3.29
CA THR A 77 -0.34 -15.75 4.70
C THR A 77 0.64 -14.62 4.95
N VAL A 78 0.21 -13.64 5.74
CA VAL A 78 0.99 -12.47 6.09
C VAL A 78 1.31 -12.54 7.58
N CYS A 79 2.60 -12.43 7.93
CA CYS A 79 3.11 -12.62 9.29
C CYS A 79 3.98 -11.43 9.73
N LEU A 80 3.36 -10.32 10.16
CA LEU A 80 4.05 -9.16 10.77
C LEU A 80 3.43 -8.82 12.14
N PRO A 81 3.59 -9.68 13.14
CA PRO A 81 2.92 -9.55 14.45
C PRO A 81 3.23 -8.24 15.18
N ASN A 82 4.31 -7.54 14.82
CA ASN A 82 4.75 -6.30 15.45
C ASN A 82 4.53 -5.05 14.59
N LEU A 83 3.93 -5.18 13.40
CA LEU A 83 3.81 -4.06 12.46
C LEU A 83 2.78 -3.03 12.95
N LYS A 84 3.28 -1.82 13.24
CA LYS A 84 2.48 -0.67 13.70
C LYS A 84 2.25 0.36 12.62
N PHE A 85 3.14 0.46 11.63
CA PHE A 85 3.11 1.50 10.62
C PHE A 85 3.29 0.89 9.23
N LEU A 86 2.29 1.05 8.36
CA LEU A 86 2.33 0.61 6.98
C LEU A 86 2.15 1.79 6.03
N HIS A 87 3.15 2.04 5.20
CA HIS A 87 3.17 3.17 4.28
C HIS A 87 3.46 2.65 2.88
N LEU A 88 2.49 2.79 1.99
CA LEU A 88 2.58 2.31 0.61
C LEU A 88 2.38 3.48 -0.35
N ARG A 89 3.26 3.58 -1.35
CA ARG A 89 3.16 4.58 -2.41
C ARG A 89 3.40 3.95 -3.78
N HIS A 90 2.54 4.24 -4.75
CA HIS A 90 2.64 3.72 -6.12
C HIS A 90 2.59 2.19 -6.18
N ILE A 91 1.63 1.59 -5.47
CA ILE A 91 1.38 0.14 -5.46
C ILE A 91 0.11 -0.19 -6.24
N GLU A 92 0.20 -1.13 -7.16
CA GLU A 92 -0.96 -1.79 -7.77
C GLU A 92 -1.15 -3.17 -7.12
N PHE A 93 -2.25 -3.36 -6.40
CA PHE A 93 -2.55 -4.62 -5.74
C PHE A 93 -3.03 -5.66 -6.76
N SER A 94 -2.39 -6.83 -6.78
CA SER A 94 -2.66 -7.87 -7.79
C SER A 94 -4.06 -8.47 -7.73
N ASP A 95 -4.77 -8.31 -6.60
CA ASP A 95 -6.16 -8.71 -6.42
C ASP A 95 -6.81 -7.86 -5.31
N ASN A 96 -8.15 -7.85 -5.26
CA ASN A 96 -8.94 -7.05 -4.31
C ASN A 96 -8.79 -7.51 -2.86
N GLU A 97 -8.41 -8.77 -2.66
CA GLU A 97 -8.22 -9.37 -1.35
C GLU A 97 -6.83 -9.04 -0.76
N SER A 98 -5.91 -8.52 -1.56
CA SER A 98 -4.53 -8.23 -1.15
C SER A 98 -4.50 -7.20 -0.02
N VAL A 99 -5.33 -6.16 -0.14
CA VAL A 99 -5.54 -5.18 0.92
C VAL A 99 -6.08 -5.85 2.19
N GLN A 100 -7.10 -6.72 2.07
CA GLN A 100 -7.67 -7.43 3.21
C GLN A 100 -6.64 -8.33 3.91
N ARG A 101 -5.76 -8.97 3.13
CA ARG A 101 -4.67 -9.81 3.66
C ARG A 101 -3.62 -9.02 4.41
N LEU A 102 -3.40 -7.75 4.05
CA LEU A 102 -2.59 -6.86 4.88
C LEU A 102 -3.24 -6.72 6.27
N PHE A 103 -4.56 -6.61 6.38
CA PHE A 103 -5.22 -6.46 7.68
C PHE A 103 -5.41 -7.77 8.45
N SER A 104 -5.52 -8.92 7.77
CA SER A 104 -5.75 -10.22 8.42
C SER A 104 -4.54 -10.72 9.21
N GLY A 105 -3.34 -10.25 8.89
CA GLY A 105 -2.10 -10.66 9.54
C GLY A 105 -1.72 -9.88 10.81
N TYR A 106 -2.39 -8.76 11.13
CA TYR A 106 -1.92 -7.80 12.15
C TYR A 106 -2.99 -7.41 13.16
N HIS A 107 -2.72 -7.65 14.44
CA HIS A 107 -3.58 -7.16 15.53
C HIS A 107 -3.15 -5.79 16.08
N VAL A 108 -1.99 -5.27 15.66
CA VAL A 108 -1.34 -4.11 16.31
C VAL A 108 -1.11 -2.90 15.39
N LEU A 109 -1.65 -2.90 14.17
CA LEU A 109 -1.43 -1.81 13.21
C LEU A 109 -2.07 -0.50 13.71
N GLU A 110 -1.26 0.53 13.93
CA GLU A 110 -1.69 1.82 14.46
C GLU A 110 -1.83 2.89 13.36
N GLU A 111 -1.06 2.80 12.27
CA GLU A 111 -1.09 3.76 11.16
C GLU A 111 -1.02 3.06 9.80
N LEU A 112 -1.94 3.46 8.91
CA LEU A 112 -1.95 3.07 7.51
C LEU A 112 -1.97 4.32 6.61
N LEU A 113 -1.08 4.32 5.64
CA LEU A 113 -1.00 5.35 4.61
C LEU A 113 -0.88 4.70 3.23
N LEU A 114 -1.85 4.97 2.37
CA LEU A 114 -1.89 4.55 0.97
C LEU A 114 -1.90 5.79 0.06
N ARG A 115 -0.89 5.91 -0.81
CA ARG A 115 -0.69 7.04 -1.72
C ARG A 115 -0.52 6.57 -3.15
N HIS A 116 -1.35 7.05 -4.08
CA HIS A 116 -1.26 6.64 -5.49
C HIS A 116 -1.28 5.11 -5.64
N CYS A 117 -2.13 4.44 -4.88
CA CYS A 117 -2.27 2.99 -4.94
C CYS A 117 -3.56 2.64 -5.70
N SER A 118 -3.63 1.43 -6.26
CA SER A 118 -4.79 0.99 -7.03
C SER A 118 -5.11 -0.48 -6.78
N GLN A 119 -6.36 -0.85 -7.01
CA GLN A 119 -6.77 -2.24 -7.11
C GLN A 119 -6.73 -2.68 -8.57
N LYS A 120 -6.30 -3.93 -8.83
CA LYS A 120 -6.32 -4.48 -10.20
C LYS A 120 -7.70 -4.42 -10.85
N THR A 121 -8.75 -4.58 -10.05
CA THR A 121 -10.14 -4.52 -10.49
C THR A 121 -10.92 -3.60 -9.56
N PRO A 122 -11.78 -2.72 -10.10
CA PRO A 122 -12.68 -1.92 -9.30
C PRO A 122 -13.45 -2.78 -8.28
N GLY A 123 -13.59 -2.30 -7.06
CA GLY A 123 -14.39 -2.99 -6.05
C GLY A 123 -14.28 -2.42 -4.65
N ASN A 124 -14.54 -3.28 -3.67
CA ASN A 124 -14.71 -2.88 -2.28
C ASN A 124 -13.37 -2.75 -1.58
N PHE A 125 -13.16 -1.62 -0.92
CA PHE A 125 -12.06 -1.38 -0.01
C PHE A 125 -12.58 -1.35 1.43
N MET A 126 -12.24 -2.38 2.20
CA MET A 126 -12.65 -2.54 3.59
C MET A 126 -11.46 -2.38 4.54
N VAL A 127 -11.62 -1.58 5.59
CA VAL A 127 -10.67 -1.45 6.69
C VAL A 127 -11.38 -1.79 7.99
N CYS A 128 -11.08 -2.96 8.56
CA CYS A 128 -11.60 -3.38 9.86
C CYS A 128 -10.43 -3.51 10.84
N SER A 129 -10.32 -2.59 11.81
CA SER A 129 -9.23 -2.63 12.79
C SER A 129 -9.60 -2.01 14.13
N LEU A 130 -9.31 -2.72 15.22
CA LEU A 130 -9.50 -2.22 16.58
C LEU A 130 -8.34 -1.36 17.09
N THR A 131 -7.18 -1.38 16.42
CA THR A 131 -5.95 -0.71 16.87
C THR A 131 -5.52 0.46 15.98
N LEU A 132 -6.12 0.59 14.79
CA LEU A 132 -5.79 1.65 13.84
C LEU A 132 -6.20 3.02 14.41
N LYS A 133 -5.23 3.92 14.53
CA LYS A 133 -5.40 5.29 15.03
C LYS A 133 -5.32 6.32 13.92
N ARG A 134 -4.62 6.02 12.83
CA ARG A 134 -4.42 6.95 11.72
C ARG A 134 -4.59 6.25 10.38
N LEU A 135 -5.48 6.78 9.55
CA LEU A 135 -5.75 6.30 8.20
C LEU A 135 -5.62 7.45 7.21
N ILE A 136 -4.78 7.27 6.19
CA ILE A 136 -4.61 8.22 5.09
C ILE A 136 -4.76 7.49 3.77
N LEU A 137 -5.72 7.92 2.97
CA LEU A 137 -6.01 7.40 1.64
C LEU A 137 -5.99 8.58 0.66
N THR A 138 -5.02 8.62 -0.25
CA THR A 138 -4.93 9.71 -1.24
C THR A 138 -4.60 9.16 -2.61
N SER A 139 -5.40 9.51 -3.62
CA SER A 139 -5.30 8.93 -4.97
C SER A 139 -5.29 7.39 -4.93
N PHE A 140 -6.18 6.80 -4.15
CA PHE A 140 -6.49 5.38 -4.14
C PHE A 140 -7.56 5.03 -5.19
N THR A 141 -7.13 4.70 -6.41
CA THR A 141 -8.04 4.43 -7.53
C THR A 141 -8.65 3.03 -7.46
N ASP A 142 -9.69 2.81 -8.27
CA ASP A 142 -10.36 1.51 -8.43
C ASP A 142 -11.05 1.03 -7.15
N CYS A 143 -11.48 1.99 -6.32
CA CYS A 143 -12.36 1.79 -5.18
C CYS A 143 -13.78 2.21 -5.56
N GLU A 144 -14.72 1.27 -5.57
CA GLU A 144 -16.14 1.55 -5.79
C GLU A 144 -16.86 1.78 -4.45
N GLU A 145 -16.53 1.00 -3.43
CA GLU A 145 -17.12 1.11 -2.10
C GLU A 145 -16.03 1.23 -1.03
N LEU A 146 -16.15 2.25 -0.18
CA LEU A 146 -15.25 2.48 0.94
C LEU A 146 -15.95 2.12 2.26
N MET A 147 -15.50 1.05 2.92
CA MET A 147 -15.95 0.69 4.26
C MET A 147 -14.84 0.81 5.29
N ILE A 148 -15.08 1.59 6.34
CA ILE A 148 -14.13 1.77 7.45
C ILE A 148 -14.85 1.41 8.75
N ASN A 149 -14.34 0.42 9.46
CA ASN A 149 -14.79 0.02 10.79
C ASN A 149 -13.61 0.04 11.77
N ALA A 150 -13.42 1.17 12.46
CA ALA A 150 -12.22 1.42 13.25
C ALA A 150 -12.48 2.24 14.54
N PRO A 151 -12.85 1.60 15.66
CA PRO A 151 -13.21 2.28 16.91
C PRO A 151 -12.10 3.11 17.53
N SER A 152 -10.84 2.77 17.27
CA SER A 152 -9.67 3.50 17.79
C SER A 152 -9.16 4.57 16.83
N LEU A 153 -9.82 4.81 15.69
CA LEU A 153 -9.37 5.78 14.69
C LEU A 153 -9.48 7.19 15.24
N VAL A 154 -8.38 7.93 15.24
CA VAL A 154 -8.27 9.31 15.76
C VAL A 154 -8.14 10.31 14.62
N TYR A 155 -7.41 9.96 13.56
CA TYR A 155 -7.18 10.80 12.39
C TYR A 155 -7.56 10.06 11.11
N PHE A 156 -8.36 10.70 10.27
CA PHE A 156 -8.73 10.22 8.95
C PHE A 156 -8.44 11.27 7.88
N GLU A 157 -7.75 10.88 6.81
CA GLU A 157 -7.58 11.71 5.62
C GLU A 157 -7.94 10.91 4.38
N TYR A 158 -8.80 11.52 3.56
CA TYR A 158 -9.25 10.99 2.28
C TYR A 158 -9.16 12.09 1.23
N SER A 159 -8.35 11.87 0.19
CA SER A 159 -8.23 12.80 -0.94
C SER A 159 -8.28 12.06 -2.27
N ASP A 160 -9.45 12.01 -2.88
CA ASP A 160 -9.67 11.26 -4.12
C ASP A 160 -11.00 11.58 -4.83
N PHE A 161 -11.29 10.89 -5.94
CA PHE A 161 -12.61 10.90 -6.56
C PHE A 161 -13.69 10.31 -5.63
N VAL A 162 -14.90 10.84 -5.77
CA VAL A 162 -16.08 10.33 -5.06
C VAL A 162 -16.33 8.86 -5.45
N VAL A 163 -16.44 7.98 -4.45
CA VAL A 163 -16.85 6.57 -4.63
C VAL A 163 -18.37 6.42 -4.53
N THR A 164 -18.92 5.28 -4.98
CA THR A 164 -20.38 5.10 -5.05
C THR A 164 -21.02 5.01 -3.67
N HIS A 165 -20.35 4.31 -2.74
CA HIS A 165 -20.85 4.10 -1.39
C HIS A 165 -19.76 4.25 -0.32
N TYR A 166 -20.13 4.95 0.76
CA TYR A 166 -19.32 5.10 1.97
C TYR A 166 -20.02 4.43 3.15
N SER A 167 -19.31 3.53 3.83
CA SER A 167 -19.77 2.87 5.06
C SER A 167 -18.77 3.13 6.19
N LEU A 168 -18.99 4.21 6.93
CA LEU A 168 -18.16 4.61 8.07
C LEU A 168 -18.80 4.12 9.38
N LEU A 169 -18.22 3.08 9.96
CA LEU A 169 -18.75 2.34 11.11
C LEU A 169 -17.81 2.48 12.31
N ASN A 170 -18.40 2.59 13.51
CA ASN A 170 -17.68 2.62 14.78
C ASN A 170 -16.46 3.56 14.77
N LEU A 171 -16.64 4.85 14.48
CA LEU A 171 -15.54 5.85 14.49
C LEU A 171 -15.55 6.68 15.78
N TYR A 172 -15.76 6.02 16.93
CA TYR A 172 -16.03 6.70 18.21
C TYR A 172 -14.87 7.57 18.72
N SER A 173 -13.63 7.24 18.33
CA SER A 173 -12.42 7.96 18.77
C SER A 173 -11.97 9.05 17.80
N LEU A 174 -12.72 9.31 16.72
CA LEU A 174 -12.28 10.21 15.65
C LEU A 174 -12.26 11.66 16.12
N VAL A 175 -11.10 12.29 16.03
CA VAL A 175 -10.88 13.70 16.43
C VAL A 175 -10.77 14.60 15.22
N GLU A 176 -10.08 14.16 14.17
CA GLU A 176 -9.84 14.95 12.97
C GLU A 176 -10.13 14.12 11.70
N ALA A 177 -10.89 14.72 10.79
CA ALA A 177 -11.15 14.19 9.46
C ALA A 177 -10.84 15.26 8.41
N ARG A 178 -10.04 14.90 7.40
CA ARG A 178 -9.76 15.72 6.21
C ARG A 178 -10.28 15.00 4.98
N ILE A 179 -11.23 15.60 4.31
CA ILE A 179 -11.88 15.00 3.14
C ILE A 179 -11.80 16.02 2.01
N ASP A 180 -11.09 15.66 0.96
CA ASP A 180 -10.98 16.44 -0.27
C ASP A 180 -11.40 15.57 -1.44
N VAL A 181 -12.63 15.77 -1.93
CA VAL A 181 -13.20 14.92 -2.98
C VAL A 181 -13.32 15.63 -4.31
N GLY A 182 -12.72 15.04 -5.33
CA GLY A 182 -12.86 15.46 -6.73
C GLY A 182 -14.17 14.94 -7.32
N LEU A 183 -14.92 15.80 -8.00
CA LEU A 183 -16.05 15.37 -8.82
C LEU A 183 -15.54 14.71 -10.11
N PHE A 184 -16.15 13.60 -10.52
CA PHE A 184 -16.02 13.06 -11.88
C PHE A 184 -16.55 14.12 -12.86
N THR A 185 -15.69 14.93 -13.47
CA THR A 185 -16.04 15.57 -14.74
C THR A 185 -15.88 14.53 -15.82
N VAL A 186 -16.95 13.81 -16.14
CA VAL A 186 -17.05 13.08 -17.40
C VAL A 186 -17.11 14.15 -18.49
N ALA A 187 -15.98 14.46 -19.12
CA ALA A 187 -16.00 15.28 -20.32
C ALA A 187 -16.67 14.46 -21.43
N PHE A 188 -17.98 14.65 -21.61
CA PHE A 188 -18.67 14.17 -22.80
C PHE A 188 -18.16 14.99 -23.99
N PHE A 189 -17.16 14.47 -24.70
CA PHE A 189 -16.83 14.97 -26.03
C PHE A 189 -17.90 14.43 -26.99
N TYR A 190 -19.01 15.17 -27.16
CA TYR A 190 -19.85 14.97 -28.33
C TYR A 190 -19.12 15.56 -29.53
N GLN A 191 -18.54 14.70 -30.37
CA GLN A 191 -18.11 15.10 -31.70
C GLN A 191 -19.32 14.98 -32.62
N THR A 192 -19.95 16.12 -32.92
CA THR A 192 -20.94 16.18 -34.01
C THR A 192 -20.19 16.19 -35.33
N CYS A 193 -20.36 15.14 -36.12
CA CYS A 193 -20.33 15.24 -37.58
C CYS A 193 -21.72 14.88 -38.08
#